data_AF-A0A2J6HRS1-F1
#
_entry.id   AF-A0A2J6HRS1-F1
#
_cell.length_a   1.000
_cell.length_b   1.000
_cell.length_c   1.000
_cell.angle_alpha   90.00
_cell.angle_beta   90.00
_cell.angle_gamma   90.00
#
_symmetry.space_group_name_H-M   'P 1'
#
loop_
_entity.id
_entity.type
_entity.pdbx_description
1 polymer ?
#
loop_
_entity_poly.entity_id
_entity_poly.type
_entity_poly.pdbx_seq_one_letter_code
_entity_poly.pdbx_strand_id
1 'polypeptide(L)'
;MNELRKTTQFLIPEQVQATEAGNYDIYPGFKVADGAIKIGYPELAAYIKQHKTVVIDGFEGVFWKEIVYNISAILKKDNLQALWYNTSAAMKDGEDIDEMIAPFLGGDDPIFGTRTTLSLKDFFHVNHLQRIHPDQDADINILYGPGAALCGWEAPIIYVDLPKNELQFRMRAGKTYNLGATQHYSNKAMYKRFYFVDWVVLNRHKQELSDKIDIIVDSQRPETPFWTTGETLRKSLKQMSENYFRVRPWFEPGPWGGHFMKKHFPQLNPDVPNYAWSFELIVPENGLLLEDNGKMLEVSFDFLMYLESKNVLGDAAERFGVEFPIRFDYLDTFDGGNLSVQVHPQQ
;
A
#
# COMPACT_ATOMS: atom_id res chain seq x y z
N MET A 1 -10.69 -15.19 17.85
CA MET A 1 -10.89 -14.08 16.89
C MET A 1 -10.12 -14.44 15.63
N ASN A 2 -10.75 -14.39 14.46
CA ASN A 2 -10.02 -14.60 13.20
C ASN A 2 -9.16 -13.37 12.96
N GLU A 3 -7.87 -13.46 13.25
CA GLU A 3 -6.94 -12.33 13.05
C GLU A 3 -6.91 -11.92 11.57
N LEU A 4 -7.03 -10.61 11.31
CA LEU A 4 -6.99 -10.03 9.96
C LEU A 4 -5.56 -10.05 9.37
N ARG A 5 -4.55 -10.23 10.22
CA ARG A 5 -3.12 -10.18 9.93
C ARG A 5 -2.45 -11.30 10.70
N LYS A 6 -1.50 -12.02 10.10
CA LYS A 6 -0.69 -13.04 10.77
C LYS A 6 0.74 -12.51 10.95
N THR A 7 0.96 -11.82 12.06
CA THR A 7 2.22 -11.17 12.40
C THR A 7 2.30 -10.89 13.90
N THR A 8 3.52 -10.81 14.43
CA THR A 8 3.80 -10.27 15.77
C THR A 8 4.05 -8.77 15.75
N GLN A 9 4.15 -8.15 14.57
CA GLN A 9 4.39 -6.72 14.45
C GLN A 9 3.12 -5.91 14.73
N PHE A 10 3.27 -4.89 15.58
CA PHE A 10 2.17 -3.98 15.88
C PHE A 10 1.82 -3.13 14.65
N LEU A 11 0.54 -2.74 14.55
CA LEU A 11 0.19 -1.61 13.69
C LEU A 11 0.85 -0.34 14.23
N ILE A 12 1.04 0.67 13.38
CA ILE A 12 1.41 1.98 13.90
C ILE A 12 0.32 2.43 14.87
N PRO A 13 0.68 2.86 16.09
CA PRO A 13 -0.29 3.44 17.02
C PRO A 13 -1.12 4.55 16.33
N GLU A 14 -2.35 4.77 16.79
CA GLU A 14 -3.14 5.92 16.32
C GLU A 14 -2.45 7.24 16.69
N GLN A 15 -1.74 7.23 17.83
CA GLN A 15 -0.99 8.34 18.37
C GLN A 15 0.42 7.86 18.72
N VAL A 16 1.41 8.27 17.93
CA VAL A 16 2.82 7.98 18.20
C VAL A 16 3.38 9.05 19.14
N GLN A 17 4.13 8.61 20.14
CA GLN A 17 4.90 9.49 21.01
C GLN A 17 6.24 9.82 20.35
N ALA A 18 6.71 11.05 20.53
CA ALA A 18 8.01 11.45 20.03
C ALA A 18 9.11 10.58 20.65
N THR A 19 9.95 9.99 19.80
CA THR A 19 11.15 9.29 20.24
C THR A 19 12.12 10.30 20.84
N GLU A 20 12.66 10.00 22.02
CA GLU A 20 13.64 10.87 22.69
C GLU A 20 14.89 11.07 21.84
N ALA A 21 15.47 12.28 21.89
CA ALA A 21 16.66 12.61 21.13
C ALA A 21 17.83 11.66 21.47
N GLY A 22 18.50 11.14 20.44
CA GLY A 22 19.59 10.18 20.57
C GLY A 22 19.14 8.71 20.52
N ASN A 23 17.84 8.43 20.61
CA ASN A 23 17.29 7.11 20.38
C ASN A 23 16.86 6.91 18.92
N TYR A 24 16.88 5.66 18.47
CA TYR A 24 16.46 5.31 17.12
C TYR A 24 14.94 5.35 17.01
N ASP A 25 14.43 6.20 16.12
CA ASP A 25 13.00 6.35 15.88
C ASP A 25 12.50 5.32 14.87
N ILE A 26 11.64 4.39 15.27
CA ILE A 26 11.08 3.41 14.34
C ILE A 26 9.90 3.97 13.51
N TYR A 27 9.42 5.17 13.84
CA TYR A 27 8.31 5.85 13.15
C TYR A 27 8.74 7.25 12.68
N PRO A 28 9.71 7.35 11.75
CA PRO A 28 10.24 8.64 11.29
C PRO A 28 9.20 9.40 10.46
N GLY A 29 8.37 10.19 11.15
CA GLY A 29 7.31 10.99 10.57
C GLY A 29 7.83 12.29 9.96
N PHE A 30 7.40 12.59 8.73
CA PHE A 30 7.60 13.89 8.10
C PHE A 30 6.43 14.82 8.45
N LYS A 31 6.75 15.96 9.08
CA LYS A 31 5.75 16.88 9.59
C LYS A 31 4.90 17.48 8.47
N VAL A 32 3.59 17.44 8.64
CA VAL A 32 2.62 18.18 7.81
C VAL A 32 1.92 19.26 8.63
N ALA A 33 1.07 20.05 7.99
CA ALA A 33 0.31 21.09 8.68
C ALA A 33 -0.67 20.50 9.70
N ASP A 34 -0.92 21.23 10.78
CA ASP A 34 -1.86 20.81 11.82
C ASP A 34 -3.25 20.55 11.23
N GLY A 35 -3.83 19.40 11.59
CA GLY A 35 -5.14 18.98 11.12
C GLY A 35 -5.17 18.46 9.68
N ALA A 36 -4.01 18.27 9.03
CA ALA A 36 -3.93 17.71 7.69
C ALA A 36 -4.25 16.20 7.63
N ILE A 37 -4.10 15.47 8.74
CA ILE A 37 -4.46 14.03 8.81
C ILE A 37 -5.81 13.88 9.52
N LYS A 38 -6.75 13.32 8.78
CA LYS A 38 -8.13 13.04 9.19
C LYS A 38 -8.28 11.57 9.58
N ILE A 39 -9.22 11.30 10.48
CA ILE A 39 -9.35 9.98 11.11
C ILE A 39 -10.73 9.38 10.84
N GLY A 40 -10.72 8.16 10.34
CA GLY A 40 -11.86 7.27 10.28
C GLY A 40 -12.88 7.58 9.20
N TYR A 41 -13.86 6.68 9.13
CA TYR A 41 -14.97 6.76 8.18
C TYR A 41 -15.91 7.97 8.36
N PRO A 42 -16.15 8.54 9.56
CA PRO A 42 -17.01 9.72 9.70
C PRO A 42 -16.53 10.93 8.90
N GLU A 43 -15.24 11.28 8.98
CA GLU A 43 -14.69 12.39 8.21
C GLU A 43 -14.63 12.05 6.71
N LEU A 44 -14.28 10.80 6.35
CA LEU A 44 -14.25 10.37 4.95
C LEU A 44 -15.63 10.41 4.30
N ALA A 45 -16.68 9.98 5.02
CA ALA A 45 -18.06 10.08 4.57
C ALA A 45 -18.50 11.55 4.45
N ALA A 46 -18.03 12.44 5.34
CA ALA A 46 -18.30 13.86 5.23
C ALA A 46 -17.70 14.49 3.96
N TYR A 47 -16.54 14.01 3.50
CA TYR A 47 -15.99 14.35 2.19
C TYR A 47 -16.85 13.79 1.05
N ILE A 48 -17.19 12.49 1.09
CA ILE A 48 -17.99 11.83 0.05
C ILE A 48 -19.34 12.53 -0.16
N LYS A 49 -20.01 12.97 0.91
CA LYS A 49 -21.30 13.68 0.85
C LYS A 49 -21.27 15.01 0.08
N GLN A 50 -20.08 15.57 -0.18
CA GLN A 50 -19.93 16.81 -0.95
C GLN A 50 -20.04 16.55 -2.46
N HIS A 51 -20.11 15.29 -2.88
CA HIS A 51 -20.07 14.89 -4.28
C HIS A 51 -21.23 13.93 -4.60
N LYS A 52 -21.87 14.13 -5.75
CA LYS A 52 -22.89 13.21 -6.28
C LYS A 52 -22.29 11.90 -6.80
N THR A 53 -21.02 11.93 -7.19
CA THR A 53 -20.29 10.80 -7.76
C THR A 53 -18.88 10.76 -7.18
N VAL A 54 -18.42 9.57 -6.74
CA VAL A 54 -17.07 9.36 -6.21
C VAL A 54 -16.48 8.06 -6.75
N VAL A 55 -15.17 8.08 -7.02
CA VAL A 55 -14.37 6.90 -7.36
C VAL A 55 -13.49 6.54 -6.16
N ILE A 56 -13.60 5.30 -5.68
CA ILE A 56 -12.73 4.73 -4.65
C ILE A 56 -11.86 3.65 -5.29
N ASP A 57 -10.72 4.06 -5.83
CA ASP A 57 -9.70 3.15 -6.36
C ASP A 57 -8.76 2.71 -5.23
N GLY A 58 -7.92 1.72 -5.48
CA GLY A 58 -6.96 1.30 -4.47
C GLY A 58 -6.15 0.07 -4.83
N PHE A 59 -5.25 -0.23 -3.91
CA PHE A 59 -4.31 -1.34 -4.04
C PHE A 59 -4.94 -2.69 -3.67
N GLU A 60 -4.24 -3.77 -3.95
CA GLU A 60 -4.65 -5.09 -3.49
C GLU A 60 -4.55 -5.23 -1.97
N GLY A 61 -5.32 -6.16 -1.41
CA GLY A 61 -5.38 -6.38 0.04
C GLY A 61 -6.27 -5.41 0.82
N VAL A 62 -6.82 -4.38 0.17
CA VAL A 62 -7.83 -3.50 0.76
C VAL A 62 -9.09 -4.29 1.13
N PHE A 63 -9.59 -4.09 2.35
CA PHE A 63 -10.83 -4.70 2.83
C PHE A 63 -12.05 -3.92 2.36
N TRP A 64 -12.37 -4.03 1.07
CA TRP A 64 -13.47 -3.29 0.43
C TRP A 64 -14.82 -3.41 1.15
N LYS A 65 -15.13 -4.60 1.68
CA LYS A 65 -16.39 -4.82 2.44
C LYS A 65 -16.49 -3.93 3.67
N GLU A 66 -15.39 -3.69 4.38
CA GLU A 66 -15.36 -2.82 5.56
C GLU A 66 -15.61 -1.36 5.17
N ILE A 67 -15.00 -0.90 4.08
CA ILE A 67 -15.20 0.46 3.55
C ILE A 67 -16.66 0.66 3.16
N VAL A 68 -17.21 -0.26 2.35
CA VAL A 68 -18.61 -0.22 1.91
C VAL A 68 -19.55 -0.21 3.11
N TYR A 69 -19.32 -1.12 4.08
CA TYR A 69 -20.16 -1.25 5.27
C TYR A 69 -20.16 0.05 6.11
N ASN A 70 -18.99 0.56 6.48
CA ASN A 70 -18.87 1.70 7.37
C ASN A 70 -19.36 3.01 6.73
N ILE A 71 -19.00 3.26 5.46
CA ILE A 71 -19.49 4.44 4.73
C ILE A 71 -21.01 4.35 4.53
N SER A 72 -21.55 3.20 4.11
CA SER A 72 -22.99 3.03 3.94
C SER A 72 -23.76 3.23 5.25
N ALA A 73 -23.23 2.74 6.37
CA ALA A 73 -23.84 2.92 7.68
C ALA A 73 -23.94 4.39 8.08
N ILE A 74 -22.95 5.21 7.72
CA ILE A 74 -22.96 6.66 7.98
C ILE A 74 -23.93 7.37 7.03
N LEU A 75 -23.85 7.12 5.73
CA LEU A 75 -24.73 7.76 4.74
C LEU A 75 -26.21 7.45 5.00
N LYS A 76 -26.52 6.21 5.41
CA LYS A 76 -27.89 5.82 5.79
C LYS A 76 -28.41 6.58 7.01
N LYS A 77 -27.57 6.89 8.01
CA LYS A 77 -27.97 7.70 9.18
C LYS A 77 -28.34 9.12 8.77
N ASP A 78 -27.74 9.62 7.69
CA ASP A 78 -28.02 10.93 7.12
C ASP A 78 -29.16 10.89 6.08
N ASN A 79 -29.87 9.76 5.94
CA ASN A 79 -30.93 9.51 4.96
C ASN A 79 -30.49 9.68 3.50
N LEU A 80 -29.22 9.43 3.19
CA LEU A 80 -28.71 9.44 1.82
C LEU A 80 -28.65 8.01 1.26
N GLN A 81 -29.22 7.82 0.07
CA GLN A 81 -29.16 6.57 -0.67
C GLN A 81 -27.90 6.54 -1.56
N ALA A 82 -26.91 5.75 -1.13
CA ALA A 82 -25.72 5.48 -1.95
C ALA A 82 -25.91 4.25 -2.84
N LEU A 83 -25.63 4.38 -4.14
CA LEU A 83 -25.48 3.26 -5.06
C LEU A 83 -24.01 2.91 -5.24
N TRP A 84 -23.68 1.64 -4.98
CA TRP A 84 -22.32 1.13 -5.03
C TRP A 84 -22.11 0.25 -6.26
N TYR A 85 -21.06 0.56 -7.02
CA TYR A 85 -20.65 -0.17 -8.22
C TYR A 85 -19.28 -0.80 -7.97
N ASN A 86 -19.16 -2.11 -8.15
CA ASN A 86 -17.90 -2.82 -7.96
C ASN A 86 -17.26 -3.15 -9.32
N THR A 87 -16.02 -2.73 -9.52
CA THR A 87 -15.23 -3.05 -10.72
C THR A 87 -15.06 -4.55 -10.97
N SER A 88 -15.18 -5.39 -9.94
CA SER A 88 -15.13 -6.85 -10.10
C SER A 88 -16.19 -7.37 -11.08
N ALA A 89 -17.29 -6.64 -11.30
CA ALA A 89 -18.31 -6.98 -12.28
C ALA A 89 -17.82 -6.91 -13.74
N ALA A 90 -16.70 -6.21 -13.98
CA ALA A 90 -16.06 -6.09 -15.29
C ALA A 90 -14.72 -6.83 -15.37
N MET A 91 -14.27 -7.47 -14.28
CA MET A 91 -13.03 -8.23 -14.25
C MET A 91 -13.16 -9.50 -15.10
N LYS A 92 -12.08 -9.93 -15.75
CA LYS A 92 -12.02 -11.22 -16.42
C LYS A 92 -12.15 -12.35 -15.39
N ASP A 93 -12.59 -13.51 -15.84
CA ASP A 93 -12.66 -14.69 -14.97
C ASP A 93 -11.25 -15.12 -14.54
N GLY A 94 -11.16 -15.76 -13.37
CA GLY A 94 -9.88 -16.13 -12.77
C GLY A 94 -9.04 -17.06 -13.66
N GLU A 95 -9.68 -17.93 -14.43
CA GLU A 95 -9.05 -18.84 -15.38
C GLU A 95 -8.38 -18.09 -16.54
N ASP A 96 -9.09 -17.11 -17.13
CA ASP A 96 -8.55 -16.24 -18.18
C ASP A 96 -7.36 -15.42 -17.66
N ILE A 97 -7.45 -14.93 -16.42
CA ILE A 97 -6.36 -14.19 -15.78
C ILE A 97 -5.16 -15.10 -15.53
N ASP A 98 -5.38 -16.30 -15.00
CA ASP A 98 -4.32 -17.25 -14.70
C ASP A 98 -3.58 -17.69 -15.99
N GLU A 99 -4.30 -17.92 -17.10
CA GLU A 99 -3.70 -18.16 -18.42
C GLU A 99 -2.89 -16.94 -18.92
N MET A 100 -3.47 -15.73 -18.80
CA MET A 100 -2.84 -14.49 -19.24
C MET A 100 -1.53 -14.19 -18.51
N ILE A 101 -1.43 -14.50 -17.22
CA ILE A 101 -0.26 -14.19 -16.40
C ILE A 101 0.79 -15.32 -16.38
N ALA A 102 0.41 -16.55 -16.75
CA ALA A 102 1.28 -17.73 -16.69
C ALA A 102 2.67 -17.53 -17.32
N PRO A 103 2.84 -16.84 -18.47
CA PRO A 103 4.16 -16.61 -19.06
C PRO A 103 5.15 -15.85 -18.17
N PHE A 104 4.65 -15.07 -17.20
CA PHE A 104 5.47 -14.24 -16.31
C PHE A 104 5.85 -14.96 -15.01
N LEU A 105 5.21 -16.09 -14.71
CA LEU A 105 5.40 -16.81 -13.46
C LEU A 105 6.59 -17.79 -13.49
N GLY A 106 7.31 -17.93 -14.60
CA GLY A 106 8.53 -18.77 -14.66
C GLY A 106 8.28 -20.28 -14.49
N GLY A 107 7.04 -20.74 -14.73
CA GLY A 107 6.66 -22.16 -14.62
C GLY A 107 6.84 -22.71 -13.20
N ASP A 108 7.52 -23.84 -13.09
CA ASP A 108 7.75 -24.55 -11.82
C ASP A 108 8.90 -23.98 -10.98
N ASP A 109 9.60 -22.94 -11.46
CA ASP A 109 10.65 -22.31 -10.66
C ASP A 109 10.02 -21.77 -9.35
N PRO A 110 10.53 -22.14 -8.18
CA PRO A 110 9.87 -21.77 -6.93
C PRO A 110 10.13 -20.31 -6.53
N ILE A 111 10.99 -19.57 -7.23
CA ILE A 111 11.48 -18.23 -6.85
C ILE A 111 11.35 -17.25 -8.03
N PHE A 112 11.87 -17.60 -9.21
CA PHE A 112 12.06 -16.66 -10.31
C PHE A 112 10.88 -16.60 -11.28
N GLY A 113 10.50 -15.38 -11.65
CA GLY A 113 9.59 -15.05 -12.73
C GLY A 113 10.15 -13.86 -13.52
N THR A 114 9.33 -13.26 -14.37
CA THR A 114 9.67 -12.03 -15.11
C THR A 114 8.63 -10.96 -14.84
N ARG A 115 9.07 -9.69 -14.71
CA ARG A 115 8.13 -8.58 -14.52
C ARG A 115 7.20 -8.51 -15.73
N THR A 116 5.90 -8.49 -15.49
CA THR A 116 4.91 -8.50 -16.56
C THR A 116 4.95 -7.22 -17.39
N THR A 117 4.66 -7.36 -18.69
CA THR A 117 4.43 -6.22 -19.59
C THR A 117 2.99 -5.74 -19.60
N LEU A 118 2.07 -6.52 -19.00
CA LEU A 118 0.65 -6.21 -18.90
C LEU A 118 0.38 -4.90 -18.15
N SER A 119 -0.83 -4.39 -18.32
CA SER A 119 -1.41 -3.26 -17.61
C SER A 119 -2.60 -3.71 -16.78
N LEU A 120 -3.02 -2.89 -15.80
CA LEU A 120 -4.20 -3.22 -14.99
C LEU A 120 -5.46 -3.38 -15.86
N LYS A 121 -5.57 -2.60 -16.94
CA LYS A 121 -6.67 -2.69 -17.91
C LYS A 121 -6.82 -4.07 -18.55
N ASP A 122 -5.72 -4.82 -18.69
CA ASP A 122 -5.75 -6.18 -19.28
C ASP A 122 -6.48 -7.19 -18.38
N PHE A 123 -6.70 -6.89 -17.10
CA PHE A 123 -7.46 -7.71 -16.16
C PHE A 123 -8.98 -7.54 -16.30
N PHE A 124 -9.44 -6.60 -17.14
CA PHE A 124 -10.85 -6.26 -17.29
C PHE A 124 -11.35 -6.46 -18.71
N HIS A 125 -12.64 -6.78 -18.82
CA HIS A 125 -13.40 -6.55 -20.03
C HIS A 125 -13.69 -5.06 -20.16
N VAL A 126 -12.89 -4.36 -20.97
CA VAL A 126 -12.99 -2.89 -21.14
C VAL A 126 -14.41 -2.44 -21.51
N ASN A 127 -15.09 -3.20 -22.37
CA ASN A 127 -16.47 -2.92 -22.76
C ASN A 127 -17.46 -3.00 -21.58
N HIS A 128 -17.15 -3.76 -20.53
CA HIS A 128 -17.97 -3.85 -19.33
C HIS A 128 -17.70 -2.68 -18.38
N LEU A 129 -16.43 -2.28 -18.21
CA LEU A 129 -16.07 -1.06 -17.46
C LEU A 129 -16.81 0.16 -18.01
N GLN A 130 -16.82 0.30 -19.34
CA GLN A 130 -17.49 1.40 -20.04
C GLN A 130 -19.02 1.40 -19.91
N ARG A 131 -19.64 0.33 -19.41
CA ARG A 131 -21.10 0.25 -19.16
C ARG A 131 -21.48 0.60 -17.73
N ILE A 132 -20.50 0.73 -16.83
CA ILE A 132 -20.74 1.13 -15.46
C ILE A 132 -20.90 2.66 -15.46
N HIS A 133 -22.14 3.13 -15.36
CA HIS A 133 -22.46 4.55 -15.34
C HIS A 133 -23.15 4.95 -14.04
N PRO A 134 -22.94 6.19 -13.57
CA PRO A 134 -23.70 6.72 -12.45
C PRO A 134 -25.19 6.76 -12.77
N ASP A 135 -26.01 6.44 -11.78
CA ASP A 135 -27.46 6.65 -11.81
C ASP A 135 -27.74 8.12 -11.47
N GLN A 136 -28.54 8.78 -12.31
CA GLN A 136 -28.89 10.19 -12.12
C GLN A 136 -29.87 10.40 -10.96
N ASP A 137 -30.63 9.37 -10.59
CA ASP A 137 -31.65 9.44 -9.55
C ASP A 137 -31.10 9.10 -8.15
N ALA A 138 -29.89 8.55 -8.07
CA ALA A 138 -29.22 8.29 -6.81
C ALA A 138 -28.72 9.58 -6.14
N ASP A 139 -28.78 9.64 -4.81
CA ASP A 139 -28.20 10.75 -4.04
C ASP A 139 -26.68 10.78 -4.21
N ILE A 140 -26.05 9.61 -4.11
CA ILE A 140 -24.60 9.43 -4.27
C ILE A 140 -24.32 8.14 -5.05
N ASN A 141 -23.48 8.22 -6.08
CA ASN A 141 -22.92 7.05 -6.76
C ASN A 141 -21.47 6.85 -6.33
N ILE A 142 -21.13 5.62 -5.96
CA ILE A 142 -19.78 5.26 -5.51
C ILE A 142 -19.29 4.06 -6.32
N LEU A 143 -18.32 4.30 -7.19
CA LEU A 143 -17.60 3.26 -7.90
C LEU A 143 -16.38 2.84 -7.07
N TYR A 144 -16.16 1.55 -6.88
CA TYR A 144 -15.03 1.08 -6.07
C TYR A 144 -14.36 -0.20 -6.56
N GLY A 145 -13.16 -0.41 -6.04
CA GLY A 145 -12.32 -1.59 -6.27
C GLY A 145 -11.05 -1.26 -7.06
N PRO A 146 -10.10 -2.19 -7.16
CA PRO A 146 -8.87 -1.96 -7.89
C PRO A 146 -9.16 -1.60 -9.35
N GLY A 147 -8.62 -0.49 -9.84
CA GLY A 147 -8.86 -0.04 -11.21
C GLY A 147 -10.20 0.69 -11.39
N ALA A 148 -10.87 1.14 -10.33
CA ALA A 148 -12.09 1.95 -10.41
C ALA A 148 -11.96 3.16 -11.33
N ALA A 149 -10.82 3.85 -11.32
CA ALA A 149 -10.58 5.00 -12.19
C ALA A 149 -10.55 4.62 -13.69
N LEU A 150 -10.38 3.34 -14.05
CA LEU A 150 -10.43 2.89 -15.46
C LEU A 150 -11.83 3.03 -16.08
N CYS A 151 -12.89 3.19 -15.28
CA CYS A 151 -14.24 3.46 -15.81
C CYS A 151 -14.37 4.89 -16.36
N GLY A 152 -13.43 5.79 -16.07
CA GLY A 152 -13.42 7.14 -16.61
C GLY A 152 -14.56 8.03 -16.11
N TRP A 153 -15.00 7.83 -14.85
CA TRP A 153 -15.94 8.75 -14.22
C TRP A 153 -15.24 10.08 -13.93
N GLU A 154 -15.83 11.18 -14.40
CA GLU A 154 -15.40 12.55 -14.06
C GLU A 154 -15.83 12.89 -12.64
N ALA A 155 -15.09 12.36 -11.66
CA ALA A 155 -15.41 12.44 -10.24
C ALA A 155 -14.13 12.44 -9.40
N PRO A 156 -14.17 12.93 -8.15
CA PRO A 156 -13.02 12.87 -7.27
C PRO A 156 -12.56 11.43 -7.00
N ILE A 157 -11.25 11.26 -6.92
CA ILE A 157 -10.59 9.98 -6.72
C ILE A 157 -10.08 9.87 -5.28
N ILE A 158 -10.70 8.95 -4.55
CA ILE A 158 -10.19 8.44 -3.27
C ILE A 158 -9.34 7.23 -3.61
N TYR A 159 -8.04 7.27 -3.33
CA TYR A 159 -7.15 6.13 -3.49
C TYR A 159 -6.87 5.48 -2.14
N VAL A 160 -7.14 4.19 -2.03
CA VAL A 160 -6.92 3.41 -0.81
C VAL A 160 -5.64 2.60 -0.96
N ASP A 161 -4.58 3.01 -0.25
CA ASP A 161 -3.29 2.34 -0.27
C ASP A 161 -3.14 1.35 0.89
N LEU A 162 -2.22 0.41 0.74
CA LEU A 162 -1.87 -0.55 1.77
C LEU A 162 -0.36 -0.82 1.74
N PRO A 163 0.36 -0.67 2.86
CA PRO A 163 1.76 -1.05 2.94
C PRO A 163 1.98 -2.52 2.53
N LYS A 164 3.06 -2.82 1.79
CA LYS A 164 3.28 -4.17 1.22
C LYS A 164 3.55 -5.22 2.31
N ASN A 165 4.14 -4.84 3.44
CA ASN A 165 4.26 -5.71 4.62
C ASN A 165 2.88 -6.08 5.19
N GLU A 166 1.96 -5.12 5.27
CA GLU A 166 0.59 -5.35 5.72
C GLU A 166 -0.18 -6.27 4.77
N LEU A 167 -0.02 -6.09 3.46
CA LEU A 167 -0.53 -7.04 2.46
C LEU A 167 0.02 -8.45 2.70
N GLN A 168 1.32 -8.60 2.94
CA GLN A 168 1.93 -9.91 3.24
C GLN A 168 1.37 -10.51 4.54
N PHE A 169 1.11 -9.72 5.58
CA PHE A 169 0.49 -10.22 6.82
C PHE A 169 -0.95 -10.67 6.61
N ARG A 170 -1.73 -9.95 5.79
CA ARG A 170 -3.08 -10.36 5.37
C ARG A 170 -3.04 -11.63 4.53
N MET A 171 -2.05 -11.78 3.65
CA MET A 171 -1.82 -13.01 2.88
C MET A 171 -1.54 -14.20 3.80
N ARG A 172 -0.60 -14.06 4.74
CA ARG A 172 -0.25 -15.12 5.70
C ARG A 172 -1.45 -15.54 6.58
N ALA A 173 -2.41 -14.64 6.79
CA ALA A 173 -3.67 -14.89 7.51
C ALA A 173 -4.79 -15.48 6.64
N GLY A 174 -4.58 -15.62 5.32
CA GLY A 174 -5.63 -16.04 4.38
C GLY A 174 -6.76 -15.01 4.26
N LYS A 175 -6.43 -13.72 4.30
CA LYS A 175 -7.41 -12.61 4.28
C LYS A 175 -7.38 -11.76 3.01
N THR A 176 -6.45 -12.02 2.11
CA THR A 176 -6.37 -11.37 0.80
C THR A 176 -6.14 -12.39 -0.29
N TYR A 177 -6.51 -12.02 -1.51
CA TYR A 177 -6.25 -12.76 -2.74
C TYR A 177 -5.28 -11.96 -3.60
N ASN A 178 -4.66 -12.64 -4.57
CA ASN A 178 -4.05 -11.96 -5.70
C ASN A 178 -5.11 -11.28 -6.57
N LEU A 179 -4.71 -10.28 -7.34
CA LEU A 179 -5.61 -9.50 -8.20
C LEU A 179 -6.37 -10.42 -9.18
N GLY A 180 -7.70 -10.51 -9.02
CA GLY A 180 -8.57 -11.34 -9.87
C GLY A 180 -8.52 -12.84 -9.61
N ALA A 181 -7.78 -13.29 -8.59
CA ALA A 181 -7.79 -14.71 -8.20
C ALA A 181 -9.07 -15.07 -7.44
N THR A 182 -9.64 -16.23 -7.75
CA THR A 182 -10.85 -16.77 -7.09
C THR A 182 -10.53 -17.76 -5.97
N GLN A 183 -9.26 -18.13 -5.80
CA GLN A 183 -8.78 -19.07 -4.79
C GLN A 183 -7.48 -18.59 -4.13
N HIS A 184 -7.17 -19.15 -2.97
CA HIS A 184 -5.89 -18.93 -2.30
C HIS A 184 -4.82 -19.91 -2.83
N TYR A 185 -3.63 -19.37 -3.06
CA TYR A 185 -2.44 -20.17 -3.35
C TYR A 185 -1.53 -20.23 -2.11
N SER A 186 -0.45 -21.01 -2.19
CA SER A 186 0.56 -20.97 -1.12
C SER A 186 1.13 -19.56 -0.97
N ASN A 187 1.49 -19.15 0.25
CA ASN A 187 2.09 -17.82 0.52
C ASN A 187 3.26 -17.49 -0.44
N LYS A 188 4.05 -18.51 -0.80
CA LYS A 188 5.19 -18.35 -1.71
C LYS A 188 4.73 -18.05 -3.15
N ALA A 189 3.74 -18.79 -3.65
CA ALA A 189 3.17 -18.57 -4.97
C ALA A 189 2.46 -17.21 -5.05
N MET A 190 1.70 -16.84 -4.02
CA MET A 190 1.03 -15.55 -3.95
C MET A 190 2.03 -14.38 -3.94
N TYR A 191 3.09 -14.45 -3.11
CA TYR A 191 4.14 -13.43 -3.08
C TYR A 191 4.88 -13.33 -4.42
N LYS A 192 5.19 -14.46 -5.06
CA LYS A 192 5.79 -14.47 -6.40
C LYS A 192 4.92 -13.74 -7.42
N ARG A 193 3.61 -14.04 -7.44
CA ARG A 193 2.65 -13.36 -8.32
C ARG A 193 2.53 -11.87 -7.97
N PHE A 194 2.47 -11.50 -6.70
CA PHE A 194 2.51 -10.10 -6.29
C PHE A 194 3.71 -9.38 -6.91
N TYR A 195 4.92 -9.92 -6.72
CA TYR A 195 6.16 -9.29 -7.15
C TYR A 195 6.28 -9.14 -8.68
N PHE A 196 5.97 -10.19 -9.44
CA PHE A 196 6.19 -10.20 -10.89
C PHE A 196 4.98 -9.69 -11.70
N VAL A 197 3.78 -9.70 -11.12
CA VAL A 197 2.53 -9.40 -11.84
C VAL A 197 1.74 -8.31 -11.13
N ASP A 198 1.13 -8.62 -9.97
CA ASP A 198 0.07 -7.77 -9.40
C ASP A 198 0.63 -6.38 -9.01
N TRP A 199 1.76 -6.33 -8.31
CA TRP A 199 2.42 -5.07 -7.97
C TRP A 199 2.82 -4.30 -9.20
N VAL A 200 3.29 -4.95 -10.27
CA VAL A 200 3.71 -4.27 -11.50
C VAL A 200 2.54 -3.54 -12.15
N VAL A 201 1.39 -4.22 -12.30
CA VAL A 201 0.21 -3.64 -12.96
C VAL A 201 -0.49 -2.59 -12.08
N LEU A 202 -0.59 -2.85 -10.77
CA LEU A 202 -1.19 -1.92 -9.82
C LEU A 202 -0.31 -0.69 -9.60
N ASN A 203 1.01 -0.84 -9.57
CA ASN A 203 1.93 0.29 -9.43
C ASN A 203 1.93 1.19 -10.66
N ARG A 204 1.86 0.62 -11.86
CA ARG A 204 1.70 1.41 -13.10
C ARG A 204 0.44 2.25 -13.05
N HIS A 205 -0.69 1.65 -12.67
CA HIS A 205 -1.96 2.35 -12.50
C HIS A 205 -1.88 3.43 -11.40
N LYS A 206 -1.30 3.11 -10.24
CA LYS A 206 -1.04 4.06 -9.15
C LYS A 206 -0.19 5.25 -9.60
N GLN A 207 0.82 5.02 -10.44
CA GLN A 207 1.65 6.07 -11.02
C GLN A 207 0.83 6.99 -11.93
N GLU A 208 0.02 6.44 -12.83
CA GLU A 208 -0.87 7.18 -13.75
C GLU A 208 -1.95 8.01 -13.03
N LEU A 209 -2.28 7.64 -11.79
CA LEU A 209 -3.24 8.35 -10.95
C LEU A 209 -2.62 9.37 -9.98
N SER A 210 -1.32 9.28 -9.70
CA SER A 210 -0.68 9.96 -8.58
C SER A 210 -0.91 11.49 -8.52
N ASP A 211 -1.03 12.14 -9.67
CA ASP A 211 -1.32 13.58 -9.81
C ASP A 211 -2.82 13.93 -9.71
N LYS A 212 -3.71 12.95 -9.89
CA LYS A 212 -5.18 13.09 -9.91
C LYS A 212 -5.87 12.66 -8.62
N ILE A 213 -5.16 12.01 -7.71
CA ILE A 213 -5.74 11.58 -6.42
C ILE A 213 -6.18 12.82 -5.64
N ASP A 214 -7.44 12.84 -5.20
CA ASP A 214 -8.01 13.89 -4.35
C ASP A 214 -7.85 13.55 -2.87
N ILE A 215 -7.98 12.28 -2.51
CA ILE A 215 -7.82 11.77 -1.14
C ILE A 215 -6.97 10.51 -1.16
N ILE A 216 -5.95 10.44 -0.32
CA ILE A 216 -5.17 9.23 -0.06
C ILE A 216 -5.57 8.64 1.29
N VAL A 217 -5.89 7.35 1.31
CA VAL A 217 -6.31 6.61 2.51
C VAL A 217 -5.29 5.54 2.84
N ASP A 218 -4.76 5.59 4.06
CA ASP A 218 -3.97 4.51 4.65
C ASP A 218 -4.92 3.48 5.28
N SER A 219 -5.02 2.32 4.64
CA SER A 219 -5.93 1.25 5.05
C SER A 219 -5.32 0.23 6.00
N GLN A 220 -4.15 0.50 6.61
CA GLN A 220 -3.54 -0.42 7.56
C GLN A 220 -4.42 -0.68 8.80
N ARG A 221 -5.30 0.28 9.15
CA ARG A 221 -6.29 0.20 10.24
C ARG A 221 -7.70 0.03 9.64
N PRO A 222 -8.25 -1.19 9.55
CA PRO A 222 -9.51 -1.44 8.85
C PRO A 222 -10.73 -0.69 9.45
N GLU A 223 -10.76 -0.53 10.77
CA GLU A 223 -11.87 0.10 11.49
C GLU A 223 -11.77 1.63 11.51
N THR A 224 -10.54 2.15 11.51
CA THR A 224 -10.25 3.58 11.68
C THR A 224 -9.15 4.04 10.72
N PRO A 225 -9.40 4.07 9.39
CA PRO A 225 -8.38 4.45 8.42
C PRO A 225 -7.97 5.91 8.59
N PHE A 226 -6.70 6.21 8.35
CA PHE A 226 -6.21 7.60 8.33
C PHE A 226 -6.18 8.07 6.89
N TRP A 227 -6.47 9.35 6.65
CA TRP A 227 -6.45 9.90 5.31
C TRP A 227 -6.03 11.36 5.28
N THR A 228 -5.53 11.79 4.12
CA THR A 228 -5.22 13.20 3.85
C THR A 228 -5.58 13.54 2.41
N THR A 229 -5.53 14.83 2.07
CA THR A 229 -5.79 15.27 0.69
C THR A 229 -4.60 14.95 -0.21
N GLY A 230 -4.87 14.72 -1.48
CA GLY A 230 -3.83 14.55 -2.48
C GLY A 230 -2.94 15.79 -2.62
N GLU A 231 -3.49 16.99 -2.38
CA GLU A 231 -2.69 18.23 -2.33
C GLU A 231 -1.66 18.17 -1.19
N THR A 232 -2.07 17.81 0.02
CA THR A 232 -1.15 17.63 1.15
C THR A 232 -0.11 16.58 0.84
N LEU A 233 -0.52 15.44 0.26
CA LEU A 233 0.41 14.38 -0.15
C LEU A 233 1.48 14.91 -1.11
N ARG A 234 1.07 15.48 -2.25
CA ARG A 234 1.98 16.00 -3.28
C ARG A 234 2.92 17.07 -2.73
N LYS A 235 2.38 18.01 -1.94
CA LYS A 235 3.19 19.05 -1.29
C LYS A 235 4.24 18.45 -0.34
N SER A 236 3.86 17.46 0.45
CA SER A 236 4.75 16.82 1.41
C SER A 236 5.86 16.03 0.71
N LEU A 237 5.52 15.28 -0.34
CA LEU A 237 6.51 14.54 -1.14
C LEU A 237 7.49 15.48 -1.84
N LYS A 238 7.01 16.60 -2.38
CA LYS A 238 7.86 17.64 -2.96
C LYS A 238 8.85 18.17 -1.91
N GLN A 239 8.36 18.52 -0.72
CA GLN A 239 9.21 19.01 0.38
C GLN A 239 10.23 17.97 0.85
N MET A 240 9.83 16.69 0.97
CA MET A 240 10.76 15.59 1.27
C MET A 240 11.88 15.51 0.24
N SER A 241 11.52 15.59 -1.05
CA SER A 241 12.46 15.43 -2.16
C SER A 241 13.50 16.55 -2.27
N GLU A 242 13.20 17.72 -1.72
CA GLU A 242 14.09 18.90 -1.69
C GLU A 242 14.78 19.05 -0.32
N ASN A 243 14.64 18.05 0.56
CA ASN A 243 15.15 18.07 1.92
C ASN A 243 15.58 16.65 2.34
N TYR A 244 15.45 16.33 3.63
CA TYR A 244 15.65 14.98 4.15
C TYR A 244 14.32 14.25 4.33
N PHE A 245 14.37 12.93 4.20
CA PHE A 245 13.32 12.02 4.62
C PHE A 245 13.96 10.72 5.11
N ARG A 246 13.18 9.93 5.84
CA ARG A 246 13.49 8.54 6.11
C ARG A 246 12.23 7.73 5.89
N VAL A 247 12.38 6.53 5.35
CA VAL A 247 11.26 5.64 5.15
C VAL A 247 10.92 4.91 6.45
N ARG A 248 9.71 4.36 6.55
CA ARG A 248 9.32 3.52 7.68
C ARG A 248 10.12 2.22 7.63
N PRO A 249 11.02 1.94 8.60
CA PRO A 249 11.67 0.64 8.67
C PRO A 249 10.66 -0.44 9.08
N TRP A 250 10.93 -1.68 8.68
CA TRP A 250 10.23 -2.85 9.21
C TRP A 250 11.24 -3.92 9.61
N PHE A 251 10.87 -4.72 10.61
CA PHE A 251 11.82 -5.57 11.33
C PHE A 251 11.38 -7.01 11.26
N GLU A 252 12.27 -7.92 10.86
CA GLU A 252 11.96 -9.34 10.76
C GLU A 252 12.92 -10.20 11.58
N PRO A 253 12.42 -11.24 12.26
CA PRO A 253 13.26 -12.27 12.86
C PRO A 253 13.98 -13.08 11.79
N GLY A 254 15.09 -13.71 12.16
CA GLY A 254 15.85 -14.57 11.26
C GLY A 254 16.68 -15.61 12.00
N PRO A 255 17.13 -16.66 11.31
CA PRO A 255 17.88 -17.76 11.93
C PRO A 255 19.21 -17.32 12.54
N TRP A 256 19.80 -16.22 12.07
CA TRP A 256 21.04 -15.62 12.56
C TRP A 256 20.82 -14.37 13.41
N GLY A 257 19.56 -13.96 13.63
CA GLY A 257 19.24 -12.68 14.26
C GLY A 257 19.75 -12.55 15.69
N GLY A 258 20.26 -11.38 16.01
CA GLY A 258 20.77 -11.00 17.31
C GLY A 258 19.71 -10.36 18.21
N HIS A 259 20.21 -9.67 19.24
CA HIS A 259 19.38 -9.07 20.29
C HIS A 259 19.64 -7.57 20.48
N PHE A 260 20.48 -6.93 19.67
CA PHE A 260 20.77 -5.51 19.80
C PHE A 260 19.51 -4.66 19.61
N MET A 261 18.77 -4.87 18.53
CA MET A 261 17.57 -4.07 18.23
C MET A 261 16.51 -4.25 19.31
N LYS A 262 16.30 -5.49 19.77
CA LYS A 262 15.35 -5.80 20.85
C LYS A 262 15.70 -5.11 22.17
N LYS A 263 16.99 -4.94 22.48
CA LYS A 263 17.47 -4.27 23.70
C LYS A 263 17.37 -2.75 23.62
N HIS A 264 17.52 -2.16 22.43
CA HIS A 264 17.67 -0.71 22.26
C HIS A 264 16.43 -0.01 21.67
N PHE A 265 15.52 -0.74 21.01
CA PHE A 265 14.34 -0.17 20.35
C PHE A 265 13.07 -0.60 21.13
N PRO A 266 12.66 0.16 22.16
CA PRO A 266 11.56 -0.23 23.06
C PRO A 266 10.20 -0.36 22.37
N GLN A 267 10.05 0.22 21.18
CA GLN A 267 8.84 0.16 20.38
C GLN A 267 8.68 -1.19 19.64
N LEU A 268 9.74 -2.00 19.54
CA LEU A 268 9.66 -3.33 18.93
C LEU A 268 8.94 -4.31 19.86
N ASN A 269 8.27 -5.30 19.27
CA ASN A 269 7.64 -6.35 20.06
C ASN A 269 8.71 -7.20 20.78
N PRO A 270 8.71 -7.25 22.13
CA PRO A 270 9.69 -7.99 22.90
C PRO A 270 9.45 -9.51 22.91
N ASP A 271 8.30 -9.99 22.44
CA ASP A 271 7.98 -11.42 22.39
C ASP A 271 8.55 -12.11 21.15
N VAL A 272 9.09 -11.34 20.19
CA VAL A 272 9.80 -11.90 19.04
C VAL A 272 11.12 -12.53 19.50
N PRO A 273 11.47 -13.74 19.05
CA PRO A 273 12.65 -14.46 19.53
C PRO A 273 13.94 -13.67 19.31
N ASN A 274 14.10 -13.06 18.13
CA ASN A 274 15.21 -12.20 17.77
C ASN A 274 14.76 -11.20 16.70
N TYR A 275 15.63 -10.25 16.34
CA TYR A 275 15.49 -9.51 15.09
C TYR A 275 16.78 -9.70 14.30
N ALA A 276 16.65 -10.04 13.02
CA ALA A 276 17.77 -10.21 12.11
C ALA A 276 17.90 -9.00 11.19
N TRP A 277 16.80 -8.53 10.64
CA TRP A 277 16.78 -7.40 9.71
C TRP A 277 16.07 -6.20 10.30
N SER A 278 16.67 -5.02 10.12
CA SER A 278 15.95 -3.76 9.94
C SER A 278 15.98 -3.40 8.46
N PHE A 279 14.83 -3.44 7.82
CA PHE A 279 14.68 -3.10 6.41
C PHE A 279 14.51 -1.61 6.26
N GLU A 280 15.64 -0.92 6.15
CA GLU A 280 15.70 0.53 6.15
C GLU A 280 15.38 1.16 4.80
N LEU A 281 15.80 0.59 3.66
CA LEU A 281 15.46 1.11 2.34
C LEU A 281 15.45 -0.03 1.32
N ILE A 282 14.35 -0.77 1.31
CA ILE A 282 13.97 -1.81 0.34
C ILE A 282 12.77 -1.29 -0.43
N VAL A 283 13.08 -0.62 -1.53
CA VAL A 283 12.26 0.50 -2.00
C VAL A 283 10.98 0.16 -2.76
N PRO A 284 10.68 -1.11 -3.10
CA PRO A 284 9.29 -1.48 -3.33
C PRO A 284 8.49 -1.56 -2.03
N GLU A 285 9.06 -2.03 -0.92
CA GLU A 285 8.28 -2.49 0.24
C GLU A 285 8.12 -1.46 1.36
N ASN A 286 8.99 -0.46 1.45
CA ASN A 286 8.88 0.58 2.48
C ASN A 286 7.85 1.65 2.15
N GLY A 287 7.24 2.21 3.19
CA GLY A 287 6.43 3.43 3.11
C GLY A 287 7.15 4.67 3.64
N LEU A 288 6.52 5.83 3.47
CA LEU A 288 6.86 7.11 4.04
C LEU A 288 5.75 7.52 5.00
N LEU A 289 6.12 8.09 6.15
CA LEU A 289 5.16 8.54 7.15
C LEU A 289 4.96 10.05 7.06
N LEU A 290 3.70 10.47 6.96
CA LEU A 290 3.27 11.84 7.23
C LEU A 290 2.81 11.94 8.68
N GLU A 291 3.20 13.01 9.37
CA GLU A 291 2.95 13.21 10.80
C GLU A 291 2.20 14.52 11.06
N ASP A 292 1.05 14.41 11.73
CA ASP A 292 0.22 15.53 12.20
C ASP A 292 -0.11 15.31 13.67
N ASN A 293 0.62 15.99 14.55
CA ASN A 293 0.45 15.93 16.00
C ASN A 293 0.42 14.49 16.52
N GLY A 294 1.38 13.67 16.09
CA GLY A 294 1.58 12.25 16.40
C GLY A 294 0.66 11.26 15.68
N LYS A 295 -0.30 11.74 14.87
CA LYS A 295 -1.03 10.89 13.92
C LYS A 295 -0.09 10.52 12.78
N MET A 296 -0.05 9.23 12.42
CA MET A 296 0.82 8.72 11.38
C MET A 296 0.02 8.12 10.23
N LEU A 297 0.14 8.73 9.06
CA LEU A 297 -0.40 8.22 7.79
C LEU A 297 0.76 7.69 6.95
N GLU A 298 0.67 6.44 6.54
CA GLU A 298 1.67 5.83 5.66
C GLU A 298 1.24 5.83 4.20
N VAL A 299 2.17 6.20 3.32
CA VAL A 299 2.04 6.01 1.86
C VAL A 299 3.22 5.22 1.35
N SER A 300 3.03 4.40 0.32
CA SER A 300 4.15 3.67 -0.30
C SER A 300 5.23 4.62 -0.84
N PHE A 301 6.51 4.27 -0.67
CA PHE A 301 7.63 5.07 -1.16
C PHE A 301 7.56 5.35 -2.67
N ASP A 302 6.99 4.41 -3.41
CA ASP A 302 6.62 4.52 -4.83
C ASP A 302 6.05 5.91 -5.19
N PHE A 303 5.18 6.50 -4.35
CA PHE A 303 4.61 7.83 -4.61
C PHE A 303 5.66 8.94 -4.71
N LEU A 304 6.69 8.92 -3.86
CA LEU A 304 7.78 9.88 -3.91
C LEU A 304 8.53 9.78 -5.25
N MET A 305 8.79 8.56 -5.71
CA MET A 305 9.52 8.37 -6.98
C MET A 305 8.66 8.72 -8.19
N TYR A 306 7.36 8.43 -8.15
CA TYR A 306 6.46 8.77 -9.26
C TYR A 306 6.39 10.28 -9.50
N LEU A 307 6.33 11.06 -8.42
CA LEU A 307 6.13 12.50 -8.48
C LEU A 307 7.46 13.28 -8.50
N GLU A 308 8.49 12.78 -7.81
CA GLU A 308 9.71 13.53 -7.51
C GLU A 308 11.01 12.77 -7.77
N SER A 309 10.99 11.69 -8.57
CA SER A 309 12.20 10.91 -8.91
C SER A 309 13.38 11.76 -9.37
N LYS A 310 13.15 12.83 -10.15
CA LYS A 310 14.22 13.72 -10.61
C LYS A 310 14.92 14.45 -9.46
N ASN A 311 14.18 14.86 -8.43
CA ASN A 311 14.79 15.52 -7.26
C ASN A 311 15.54 14.49 -6.42
N VAL A 312 15.00 13.28 -6.27
CA VAL A 312 15.61 12.21 -5.46
C VAL A 312 16.86 11.61 -6.12
N LEU A 313 16.82 11.37 -7.44
CA LEU A 313 17.88 10.68 -8.17
C LEU A 313 18.89 11.64 -8.82
N GLY A 314 18.55 12.91 -9.00
CA GLY A 314 19.36 13.88 -9.75
C GLY A 314 19.68 13.36 -11.15
N ASP A 315 20.96 13.45 -11.54
CA ASP A 315 21.44 13.00 -12.85
C ASP A 315 21.18 11.51 -13.13
N ALA A 316 21.00 10.69 -12.08
CA ALA A 316 20.72 9.27 -12.24
C ALA A 316 19.27 8.97 -12.69
N ALA A 317 18.39 9.97 -12.71
CA ALA A 317 17.00 9.81 -13.12
C ALA A 317 16.85 9.30 -14.56
N GLU A 318 17.74 9.69 -15.48
CA GLU A 318 17.71 9.19 -16.86
C GLU A 318 17.95 7.67 -16.92
N ARG A 319 18.81 7.17 -16.03
CA ARG A 319 19.18 5.75 -15.98
C ARG A 319 18.14 4.88 -15.30
N PHE A 320 17.56 5.36 -14.19
CA PHE A 320 16.70 4.54 -13.33
C PHE A 320 15.21 4.92 -13.37
N GLY A 321 14.86 6.03 -14.02
CA GLY A 321 13.48 6.49 -14.11
C GLY A 321 12.89 6.74 -12.72
N VAL A 322 11.93 5.89 -12.33
CA VAL A 322 11.23 5.96 -11.03
C VAL A 322 11.66 4.84 -10.06
N GLU A 323 12.68 4.06 -10.40
CA GLU A 323 13.19 2.99 -9.54
C GLU A 323 14.36 3.55 -8.71
N PHE A 324 14.34 3.33 -7.39
CA PHE A 324 15.47 3.73 -6.54
C PHE A 324 16.57 2.65 -6.58
N PRO A 325 17.82 2.99 -6.95
CA PRO A 325 18.81 1.98 -7.34
C PRO A 325 19.58 1.35 -6.18
N ILE A 326 19.40 1.83 -4.95
CA ILE A 326 20.17 1.39 -3.79
C ILE A 326 19.23 0.74 -2.77
N ARG A 327 19.63 -0.44 -2.32
CA ARG A 327 19.04 -1.09 -1.15
C ARG A 327 19.98 -0.92 0.04
N PHE A 328 19.44 -0.64 1.22
CA PHE A 328 20.19 -0.82 2.47
C PHE A 328 19.32 -1.37 3.61
N ASP A 329 19.94 -2.18 4.45
CA ASP A 329 19.38 -2.80 5.64
C ASP A 329 20.43 -2.85 6.75
N TYR A 330 19.97 -2.90 8.00
CA TYR A 330 20.82 -3.22 9.14
C TYR A 330 20.62 -4.69 9.52
N LEU A 331 21.73 -5.43 9.60
CA LEU A 331 21.75 -6.83 10.02
C LEU A 331 22.18 -6.89 11.49
N ASP A 332 21.27 -7.28 12.36
CA ASP A 332 21.59 -7.50 13.77
C ASP A 332 22.13 -8.92 13.95
N THR A 333 23.45 -9.00 14.11
CA THR A 333 24.17 -10.24 14.43
C THR A 333 24.75 -10.21 15.84
N PHE A 334 24.39 -9.22 16.66
CA PHE A 334 24.93 -9.10 18.02
C PHE A 334 24.33 -10.17 18.93
N ASP A 335 25.20 -11.04 19.45
CA ASP A 335 24.79 -12.26 20.15
C ASP A 335 23.93 -13.20 19.25
N GLY A 336 24.09 -13.09 17.93
CA GLY A 336 23.36 -13.86 16.92
C GLY A 336 24.16 -15.03 16.35
N GLY A 337 23.72 -15.52 15.18
CA GLY A 337 24.36 -16.60 14.43
C GLY A 337 25.21 -16.10 13.26
N ASN A 338 25.90 -17.04 12.60
CA ASN A 338 26.65 -16.75 11.37
C ASN A 338 25.71 -16.66 10.16
N LEU A 339 25.99 -15.73 9.27
CA LEU A 339 25.41 -15.71 7.92
C LEU A 339 26.06 -16.78 7.03
N SER A 340 25.37 -17.14 5.95
CA SER A 340 25.91 -18.03 4.92
C SER A 340 27.00 -17.36 4.09
N VAL A 341 27.88 -18.17 3.48
CA VAL A 341 28.79 -17.71 2.41
C VAL A 341 27.94 -17.45 1.16
N GLN A 342 28.09 -16.27 0.56
CA GLN A 342 27.28 -15.82 -0.58
C GLN A 342 28.16 -15.42 -1.76
N VAL A 343 27.63 -15.60 -2.98
CA VAL A 343 28.22 -15.11 -4.22
C VAL A 343 27.17 -14.26 -4.93
N HIS A 344 27.54 -13.05 -5.34
CA HIS A 344 26.67 -12.15 -6.09
C HIS A 344 27.03 -12.22 -7.57
N PRO A 345 26.07 -12.50 -8.47
CA PRO A 345 26.33 -12.53 -9.90
C PRO A 345 26.71 -11.13 -10.41
N GLN A 346 27.50 -11.09 -11.49
CA GLN A 346 27.64 -9.87 -12.28
C GLN A 346 26.34 -9.63 -13.07
N GLN A 347 26.06 -8.36 -13.36
CA GLN A 347 24.91 -7.95 -14.19
C GLN A 347 24.99 -8.52 -15.61
#